data_AF-R0J7A3-F1
#
_entry.id   AF-R0J7A3-F1
#
_cell.length_a   1.000
_cell.length_b   1.000
_cell.length_c   1.000
_cell.angle_alpha   90.00
_cell.angle_beta   90.00
_cell.angle_gamma   90.00
#
_symmetry.space_group_name_H-M   'P 1'
#
loop_
_entity.id
_entity.type
_entity.pdbx_description
1 polymer ?
#
loop_
_entity_poly.entity_id
_entity_poly.type
_entity_poly.pdbx_seq_one_letter_code
_entity_poly.pdbx_strand_id
1 'polypeptide(L)' 'VSLQAAQVNNKQKYSIVSVEIKVINKSDNAPYFEPSSYTGIVSVGAAPKSLVFQAKDPSSPLMIKAEDDDFPDVRN' A
#
# COMPACT_ATOMS: atom_id res chain seq x y z
N VAL A 1 -25.27 -10.91 -5.33
CA VAL A 1 -25.81 -11.62 -6.52
C VAL A 1 -26.27 -13.00 -6.06
N SER A 2 -27.35 -13.57 -6.58
CA SER A 2 -27.75 -14.96 -6.30
C SER A 2 -27.65 -15.80 -7.57
N LEU A 3 -27.11 -17.00 -7.43
CA LEU A 3 -27.03 -17.97 -8.53
C LEU A 3 -27.96 -19.13 -8.23
N GLN A 4 -28.67 -19.59 -9.27
CA GLN A 4 -29.52 -20.76 -9.22
C GLN A 4 -28.99 -21.82 -10.17
N ALA A 5 -28.79 -23.03 -9.67
CA ALA A 5 -28.50 -24.21 -10.47
C ALA A 5 -29.67 -25.18 -10.37
N ALA A 6 -30.17 -25.66 -11.52
CA ALA A 6 -31.29 -26.59 -11.61
C ALA A 6 -30.92 -27.82 -12.44
N GLN A 7 -31.50 -28.98 -12.12
CA GLN A 7 -31.33 -30.18 -12.93
C GLN A 7 -31.97 -30.00 -14.31
N VAL A 8 -31.29 -30.43 -15.36
CA VAL A 8 -31.75 -30.28 -16.75
C VAL A 8 -33.09 -31.00 -16.99
N ASN A 9 -33.24 -32.20 -16.44
CA ASN A 9 -34.42 -33.04 -16.57
C ASN A 9 -35.55 -32.71 -15.57
N ASN A 10 -35.29 -31.90 -14.55
CA ASN A 10 -36.32 -31.45 -13.61
C ASN A 10 -35.98 -30.09 -13.01
N LYS A 11 -36.57 -29.03 -13.58
CA LYS A 11 -36.33 -27.64 -13.16
C LYS A 11 -36.82 -27.32 -11.74
N GLN A 12 -37.64 -28.18 -11.12
CA GLN A 12 -38.10 -28.00 -9.74
C GLN A 12 -37.04 -28.43 -8.72
N LYS A 13 -36.06 -29.25 -9.14
CA LYS A 13 -34.89 -29.59 -8.31
C LYS A 13 -33.79 -28.59 -8.57
N TYR A 14 -33.71 -27.57 -7.73
CA TYR A 14 -32.70 -26.52 -7.82
C TYR A 14 -32.14 -26.16 -6.45
N SER A 15 -31.01 -25.47 -6.46
CA SER A 15 -30.40 -24.85 -5.28
C SER A 15 -30.02 -23.41 -5.59
N ILE A 16 -30.09 -22.55 -4.58
CA ILE A 16 -29.75 -21.13 -4.67
C ILE A 16 -28.59 -20.87 -3.71
N VAL A 17 -27.61 -20.08 -4.17
CA VAL A 17 -26.50 -19.60 -3.35
C VAL A 17 -26.31 -18.11 -3.50
N SER A 18 -25.91 -17.45 -2.42
CA SER A 18 -25.54 -16.03 -2.42
C SER A 18 -24.06 -15.87 -2.78
N VAL A 19 -23.78 -14.91 -3.67
CA VAL A 19 -22.46 -14.52 -4.13
C VAL A 19 -22.24 -13.06 -3.78
N GLU A 20 -21.17 -12.80 -3.04
CA GLU A 20 -20.64 -11.45 -2.81
C GLU A 20 -19.58 -11.14 -3.87
N ILE A 21 -19.69 -9.98 -4.51
CA ILE A 21 -18.68 -9.47 -5.41
C ILE A 21 -18.17 -8.18 -4.79
N LYS A 22 -16.88 -8.16 -4.42
CA LYS A 22 -16.21 -6.96 -3.91
C LYS A 22 -15.49 -6.27 -5.05
N VAL A 23 -15.98 -5.10 -5.42
CA VAL A 23 -15.24 -4.20 -6.31
C VAL A 23 -14.34 -3.37 -5.42
N ILE A 24 -13.04 -3.54 -5.57
CA ILE A 24 -12.03 -2.70 -4.92
C ILE A 24 -11.43 -1.77 -5.95
N ASN A 25 -11.13 -0.55 -5.55
CA ASN A 25 -10.44 0.40 -6.42
C ASN A 25 -9.06 -0.14 -6.76
N LYS A 26 -8.69 -0.03 -8.02
CA LYS A 26 -7.32 -0.26 -8.46
C LYS A 26 -6.48 0.93 -7.99
N SER A 27 -5.22 0.68 -7.63
CA SER A 27 -4.23 1.74 -7.50
C SER A 27 -3.84 2.23 -8.90
N ASP A 28 -3.96 3.53 -9.12
CA ASP A 28 -3.73 4.20 -10.39
C ASP A 28 -2.34 4.84 -10.45
N ASN A 29 -1.72 5.09 -9.30
CA ASN A 29 -0.40 5.71 -9.17
C ASN A 29 0.57 4.77 -8.48
N ALA A 30 1.86 4.89 -8.81
CA ALA A 30 2.91 4.15 -8.13
C ALA A 30 3.57 5.05 -7.08
N PRO A 31 4.07 4.51 -5.96
CA PRO A 31 4.77 5.30 -4.97
C PRO A 31 6.02 5.98 -5.55
N TYR A 32 6.26 7.22 -5.16
CA TYR A 32 7.43 7.99 -5.58
C TYR A 32 8.09 8.70 -4.40
N PHE A 33 9.39 8.97 -4.53
CA PHE A 33 10.11 9.86 -3.62
C PHE A 33 10.14 11.24 -4.26
N GLU A 34 9.73 12.30 -3.54
CA GLU A 34 9.82 13.67 -4.08
C GLU A 34 11.28 14.07 -4.36
N PRO A 35 12.25 13.83 -3.45
CA PRO A 35 13.65 14.08 -3.73
C PRO A 35 14.23 12.98 -4.62
N SER A 36 14.94 13.38 -5.67
CA SER A 36 15.65 12.46 -6.56
C SER A 36 16.87 11.78 -5.91
N SER A 37 17.37 12.35 -4.81
CA SER A 37 18.47 11.78 -4.03
C SER A 37 18.42 12.24 -2.58
N TYR A 38 18.88 11.38 -1.68
CA TYR A 38 19.01 11.65 -0.25
C TYR A 38 20.47 11.51 0.15
N THR A 39 21.00 12.51 0.85
CA THR A 39 22.38 12.49 1.36
C THR A 39 22.37 12.51 2.88
N GLY A 40 23.03 11.52 3.48
CA GLY A 40 23.14 11.39 4.93
C GLY A 40 24.57 11.11 5.38
N ILE A 41 24.76 11.20 6.69
CA ILE A 41 26.05 10.99 7.36
C ILE A 41 25.90 9.99 8.50
N VAL A 42 26.98 9.25 8.78
CA VAL A 42 27.07 8.30 9.89
C VAL A 42 28.49 8.31 10.45
N SER A 43 28.61 8.16 11.77
CA SER A 43 29.91 8.10 12.45
C SER A 43 30.62 6.78 12.16
N VAL A 44 31.94 6.82 11.93
CA VAL A 44 32.77 5.64 11.63
C VAL A 44 32.73 4.58 12.75
N GLY A 45 32.49 4.99 14.01
CA GLY A 45 32.35 4.09 15.16
C GLY A 45 30.90 3.70 15.50
N ALA A 46 29.93 3.97 14.62
CA ALA A 46 28.53 3.65 14.90
C ALA A 46 28.32 2.14 15.03
N ALA A 47 27.56 1.74 16.05
CA ALA A 47 27.19 0.34 16.23
C ALA A 47 26.26 -0.12 15.08
N PRO A 48 26.19 -1.43 14.78
CA PRO A 48 25.22 -1.96 13.83
C PRO A 48 23.80 -1.49 14.15
N LYS A 49 23.02 -1.17 13.09
CA LYS A 49 21.64 -0.64 13.19
C LYS A 49 21.52 0.79 13.75
N SER A 50 22.63 1.54 13.81
CA SER A 50 22.58 2.98 14.11
C SER A 50 21.88 3.76 12.99
N LEU A 51 21.31 4.91 13.35
CA LEU A 51 20.64 5.79 12.40
C LEU A 51 21.64 6.52 11.50
N VAL A 52 21.17 6.85 10.29
CA VAL A 52 21.80 7.83 9.41
C VAL A 52 21.18 9.19 9.71
N PHE A 53 22.01 10.23 9.78
CA PHE A 53 21.59 11.61 10.08
C PHE A 53 21.65 12.48 8.83
N GLN A 54 20.93 13.60 8.84
CA GLN A 54 20.94 14.55 7.73
C GLN A 54 22.31 15.20 7.59
N ALA A 55 22.82 15.31 6.36
CA ALA A 55 24.13 15.90 6.12
C ALA A 55 24.22 17.38 6.50
N LYS A 56 23.10 18.12 6.38
CA LYS A 56 23.02 19.55 6.71
C LYS A 56 22.67 19.83 8.18
N ASP A 57 22.08 18.84 8.85
CA ASP A 57 21.73 18.90 10.27
C ASP A 57 22.03 17.54 10.93
N PRO A 58 23.26 17.36 11.46
CA PRO A 58 23.68 16.10 12.08
C PRO A 58 22.90 15.72 13.34
N SER A 59 22.05 16.61 13.88
CA SER A 59 21.21 16.33 15.05
C SER A 59 19.89 15.64 14.69
N SER A 60 19.51 15.67 13.41
CA SER A 60 18.25 15.13 12.91
C SER A 60 18.46 13.85 12.10
N PRO A 61 17.71 12.75 12.37
CA PRO A 61 17.73 11.56 11.53
C PRO A 61 17.37 11.89 10.07
N LEU A 62 17.99 11.17 9.14
CA LEU A 62 17.62 11.25 7.73
C LEU A 62 16.25 10.60 7.54
N MET A 63 15.26 11.42 7.18
CA MET A 63 13.92 10.94 6.83
C MET A 63 13.82 10.72 5.32
N ILE A 64 13.33 9.55 4.94
CA ILE A 64 13.01 9.20 3.56
C ILE A 64 11.52 8.87 3.53
N LYS A 65 10.75 9.60 2.72
CA LYS A 65 9.31 9.43 2.57
C LYS A 65 9.00 9.12 1.10
N ALA A 66 8.23 8.07 0.89
CA ALA A 66 7.55 7.82 -0.38
C ALA A 66 6.09 8.26 -0.26
N GLU A 67 5.55 8.83 -1.32
CA GLU A 67 4.16 9.28 -1.43
C GLU A 67 3.48 8.58 -2.60
N ASP A 68 2.15 8.52 -2.53
CA ASP A 68 1.31 7.91 -3.55
C ASP A 68 0.02 8.72 -3.67
N ASP A 69 -0.28 9.20 -4.88
CA ASP A 69 -1.42 10.08 -5.13
C ASP A 69 -2.78 9.38 -4.97
N ASP A 70 -2.81 8.04 -4.93
CA ASP A 70 -4.01 7.26 -4.63
C ASP A 70 -4.44 7.39 -3.17
N PHE A 71 -3.51 7.77 -2.29
CA PHE A 71 -3.70 7.85 -0.84
C PHE A 71 -3.27 9.22 -0.32
N PRO A 72 -3.96 10.31 -0.72
CA PRO A 72 -3.63 11.64 -0.23
C PRO A 72 -3.69 11.65 1.29
N ASP A 73 -2.66 12.18 1.95
CA ASP A 73 -2.62 12.33 3.42
C ASP A 73 -3.63 13.40 3.83
N VAL A 74 -4.90 13.00 3.94
CA VAL A 74 -6.02 13.84 4.40
C VAL A 74 -5.92 14.02 5.92
N ARG A 75 -4.85 14.64 6.37
CA ARG A 75 -4.75 15.19 7.72
C ARG A 75 -5.06 16.68 7.62
N ASN A 76 -6.28 17.01 8.05
CA ASN A 76 -6.79 18.36 8.29
C ASN A 76 -5.82 19.22 9.13
#